data_AF-A0AB34SB68-F1
#
_entry.id   AF-A0AB34SB68-F1
#
_cell.length_a   1.000
_cell.length_b   1.000
_cell.length_c   1.000
_cell.angle_alpha   90.00
_cell.angle_beta   90.00
_cell.angle_gamma   90.00
#
_symmetry.space_group_name_H-M   'P 1'
#
loop_
_entity.id
_entity.type
_entity.pdbx_description
1 polymer ?
#
loop_
_entity_poly.entity_id
_entity_poly.type
_entity_poly.pdbx_seq_one_letter_code
_entity_poly.pdbx_strand_id
1 'polypeptide(L)' 'MWFRKKLTELNPIEFYQILKLRIDTFVVEQERIYHELDDKDLEAVHVFPY' A
#
# COMPACT_ATOMS: atom_id res chain seq x y z
N MET A 1 11.57 -13.38 -3.03
CA MET A 1 12.40 -12.50 -2.16
C MET A 1 11.49 -11.39 -1.65
N TRP A 2 11.67 -10.93 -0.41
CA TRP A 2 10.86 -9.86 0.18
C TRP A 2 11.59 -8.53 0.13
N PHE A 3 10.87 -7.45 -0.16
CA PHE A 3 11.37 -6.08 -0.06
C PHE A 3 10.81 -5.41 1.19
N ARG A 4 11.59 -4.45 1.69
CA ARG A 4 11.23 -3.59 2.81
C ARG A 4 11.67 -2.19 2.48
N LYS A 5 10.73 -1.32 2.11
CA LYS A 5 10.99 0.04 1.61
C LYS A 5 10.16 1.07 2.36
N LYS A 6 10.74 2.23 2.63
CA LYS A 6 9.97 3.44 2.96
C LYS A 6 9.31 3.99 1.69
N LEU A 7 8.32 4.86 1.85
CA LEU A 7 7.64 5.51 0.73
C LEU A 7 8.61 6.18 -0.25
N THR A 8 9.65 6.85 0.24
CA THR A 8 10.67 7.53 -0.59
C THR A 8 11.55 6.59 -1.41
N GLU A 9 11.49 5.29 -1.15
CA GLU A 9 12.26 4.25 -1.88
C GLU A 9 11.37 3.47 -2.87
N LEU A 10 10.06 3.67 -2.81
CA LEU A 10 9.12 3.08 -3.76
C LEU A 10 9.17 3.84 -5.07
N ASN A 11 9.19 3.11 -6.19
CA ASN A 11 8.87 3.71 -7.47
C ASN A 11 7.34 3.86 -7.61
N PRO A 12 6.85 4.70 -8.54
CA PRO A 12 5.41 4.94 -8.69
C PRO A 12 4.58 3.68 -8.99
N ILE A 13 5.15 2.69 -9.68
CA ILE A 13 4.47 1.44 -10.01
C ILE A 13 4.30 0.55 -8.78
N GLU A 14 5.35 0.42 -7.95
CA GLU A 14 5.28 -0.32 -6.69
C GLU A 14 4.22 0.30 -5.76
N PHE A 15 4.25 1.62 -5.61
CA PHE A 15 3.26 2.34 -4.80
C PHE A 15 1.83 2.11 -5.31
N TYR A 16 1.62 2.21 -6.63
CA TYR A 16 0.31 1.95 -7.24
C TYR A 16 -0.18 0.52 -6.99
N GLN A 17 0.68 -0.48 -7.16
CA GLN A 17 0.31 -1.89 -6.97
C GLN A 17 -0.05 -2.18 -5.51
N ILE A 18 0.74 -1.67 -4.56
CA ILE A 18 0.48 -1.81 -3.12
C ILE A 18 -0.86 -1.17 -2.76
N LEU A 19 -1.08 0.08 -3.19
CA LEU A 19 -2.31 0.81 -2.89
C LEU A 19 -3.53 0.15 -3.53
N LYS A 20 -3.43 -0.31 -4.78
CA LYS A 20 -4.50 -1.03 -5.46
C LYS A 20 -4.90 -2.29 -4.69
N LEU A 21 -3.92 -3.12 -4.29
CA LEU A 21 -4.19 -4.36 -3.56
C LEU A 21 -4.91 -4.08 -2.23
N ARG A 22 -4.47 -3.04 -1.51
CA ARG A 22 -5.09 -2.62 -0.25
C ARG A 22 -6.52 -2.15 -0.43
N ILE A 23 -6.80 -1.33 -1.45
CA ILE A 23 -8.16 -0.88 -1.77
C ILE A 23 -9.04 -2.08 -2.16
N ASP A 24 -8.58 -2.93 -3.06
CA ASP A 24 -9.34 -4.09 -3.52
C ASP A 24 -9.71 -5.01 -2.35
N THR A 25 -8.81 -5.19 -1.38
CA THR A 25 -9.02 -6.09 -0.23
C THR A 25 -9.81 -5.41 0.90
N PHE A 26 -9.33 -4.28 1.41
CA PHE A 26 -9.85 -3.72 2.66
C PHE A 26 -11.01 -2.75 2.47
N VAL A 27 -11.17 -2.20 1.25
CA VAL A 27 -12.32 -1.34 0.93
C VAL A 27 -13.38 -2.12 0.16
N VAL A 28 -13.00 -2.74 -0.96
CA VAL A 28 -13.97 -3.35 -1.89
C VAL A 28 -14.44 -4.72 -1.40
N GLU A 29 -13.54 -5.69 -1.22
CA GLU A 29 -13.90 -7.05 -0.80
C GLU A 29 -14.57 -7.06 0.59
N GLN A 30 -14.10 -6.20 1.50
CA GLN A 30 -14.69 -6.07 2.83
C GLN A 30 -15.94 -5.16 2.89
N GLU A 31 -16.31 -4.51 1.78
CA GLU A 31 -17.42 -3.55 1.70
C GLU A 31 -17.34 -2.44 2.76
N ARG A 32 -16.13 -1.95 3.05
CA ARG A 32 -15.86 -0.91 4.06
C ARG A 32 -15.38 0.37 3.42
N ILE A 33 -16.20 1.43 3.50
CA ILE A 33 -15.83 2.76 3.01
C ILE A 33 -15.06 3.50 4.11
N TYR A 34 -13.76 3.71 3.90
CA TYR A 34 -12.92 4.56 4.71
C TYR A 34 -11.73 5.09 3.89
N HIS A 35 -10.95 6.00 4.48
CA HIS A 35 -9.74 6.55 3.86
C HIS A 35 -8.61 5.52 3.90
N GLU A 36 -8.45 4.76 2.82
CA GLU A 36 -7.40 3.72 2.73
C GLU A 36 -5.99 4.30 2.66
N LEU A 37 -5.82 5.42 1.94
CA LEU A 37 -4.56 6.16 1.91
C LEU A 37 -4.59 7.24 3.00
N ASP A 38 -3.68 7.15 3.96
CA ASP A 38 -3.61 8.08 5.10
C ASP A 38 -2.17 8.56 5.37
N ASP A 39 -2.01 9.48 6.32
CA ASP A 39 -0.69 10.06 6.62
C ASP A 39 0.30 9.06 7.23
N LYS A 40 -0.14 7.89 7.71
CA LYS A 40 0.77 6.85 8.20
C LYS A 40 1.54 6.21 7.06
N ASP A 41 1.00 6.23 5.84
CA ASP A 41 1.71 5.75 4.66
C ASP A 41 3.00 6.52 4.38
N LEU A 42 3.09 7.78 4.84
CA LEU A 42 4.30 8.59 4.71
C LEU A 42 5.45 8.08 5.60
N GLU A 43 5.13 7.52 6.75
CA GLU A 43 6.10 7.01 7.74
C GLU A 43 6.25 5.48 7.69
N ALA A 44 5.36 4.80 6.98
CA ALA A 44 5.28 3.36 6.92
C ALA A 44 6.52 2.71 6.28
N VAL A 45 6.74 1.48 6.69
CA VAL A 45 7.64 0.56 6.01
C VAL A 45 6.78 -0.44 5.25
N HIS A 46 6.84 -0.39 3.93
CA HIS A 46 6.09 -1.27 3.05
C HIS A 46 6.88 -2.56 2.83
N VAL A 47 6.24 -3.70 3.15
CA VAL A 47 6.82 -5.04 3.00
C VAL A 47 6.00 -5.81 1.97
N PHE A 48 6.64 -6.23 0.87
CA PHE A 48 5.95 -6.84 -0.26
C PHE A 48 6.86 -7.82 -1.04
N PRO A 49 6.30 -8.83 -1.73
CA PRO A 49 7.06 -9.71 -2.61
C PRO A 49 7.45 -9.01 -3.92
N TYR A 50 8.46 -9.53 -4.64
CA TYR A 50 8.78 -9.08 -6.01
C TYR A 50 7.60 -9.31 -6.96
#